data_AF-A0A7C9B063-F1
#
_entry.id   AF-A0A7C9B063-F1
#
_cell.length_a   1.000
_cell.length_b   1.000
_cell.length_c   1.000
_cell.angle_alpha   90.00
_cell.angle_beta   90.00
_cell.angle_gamma   90.00
#
_symmetry.space_group_name_H-M   'P 1'
#
loop_
_entity.id
_entity.type
_entity.pdbx_description
1 polymer ?
#
loop_
_entity_poly.entity_id
_entity_poly.type
_entity_poly.pdbx_seq_one_letter_code
_entity_poly.pdbx_strand_id
1 'polypeptide(L)'
;YVSSDDEPFVIPSLPHEIKTTRSEIPPGLMTDEDTEFKKRTRRIDESEVASYGVIVNSFYDLEPECAHFYRKELKRRAWIIGPVSLCNRSIEDKGKRGHQASIDEHECLQWLNSKRPNSVVYICFGSTVHFIPSQLHEIALALEASGQDFIWVVRKDDASKTDQWLPQGFEERMQGKGLIIRGWAPQVLILEHEALGAFVTHCGWNSTLEAISAGVPMVTWPIFA
;
A
#
# COMPACT_ATOMS: atom_id res chain seq x y z
N TYR A 1 10.85 -29.77 -5.00
CA TYR A 1 10.53 -30.02 -3.59
C TYR A 1 11.63 -29.44 -2.75
N VAL A 2 11.29 -28.53 -1.83
CA VAL A 2 12.21 -27.94 -0.84
C VAL A 2 12.11 -28.72 0.48
N SER A 3 13.27 -28.96 1.08
CA SER A 3 13.52 -29.81 2.25
C SER A 3 13.28 -29.13 3.60
N SER A 4 13.23 -27.79 3.65
CA SER A 4 12.85 -27.01 4.84
C SER A 4 11.99 -25.80 4.47
N ASP A 5 11.37 -25.18 5.48
CA ASP A 5 10.51 -24.01 5.27
C ASP A 5 11.30 -22.75 4.89
N ASP A 6 12.57 -22.67 5.28
CA ASP A 6 13.47 -21.55 5.00
C ASP A 6 14.40 -21.81 3.79
N GLU A 7 14.27 -22.97 3.12
CA GLU A 7 15.03 -23.25 1.90
C GLU A 7 14.49 -22.40 0.74
N PRO A 8 15.32 -21.54 0.11
CA PRO A 8 14.87 -20.72 -1.00
C PRO A 8 14.57 -21.56 -2.25
N PHE A 9 13.47 -21.26 -2.92
CA PHE A 9 13.12 -21.83 -4.21
C PHE A 9 12.60 -20.77 -5.18
N VAL A 10 12.71 -21.08 -6.47
CA VAL A 10 12.21 -20.20 -7.54
C VAL A 10 10.72 -20.50 -7.76
N ILE A 11 9.90 -19.46 -7.78
CA ILE A 11 8.50 -19.59 -8.16
C ILE A 11 8.44 -19.92 -9.66
N PRO A 12 7.87 -21.08 -10.04
CA PRO A 12 7.83 -21.49 -11.43
C PRO A 12 6.85 -20.62 -12.22
N SER A 13 7.06 -20.57 -13.54
CA SER A 13 6.13 -19.95 -14.49
C SER A 13 5.89 -18.45 -14.30
N LEU A 14 6.79 -17.74 -13.63
CA LEU A 14 6.79 -16.27 -13.64
C LEU A 14 7.77 -15.73 -14.68
N PRO A 15 7.50 -14.55 -15.27
CA PRO A 15 8.41 -13.92 -16.23
C PRO A 15 9.78 -13.55 -15.61
N HIS A 16 9.83 -13.38 -14.30
CA HIS A 16 11.03 -13.05 -13.54
C HIS A 16 11.38 -14.16 -12.55
N GLU A 17 12.69 -14.38 -12.34
CA GLU A 17 13.16 -15.29 -11.29
C GLU A 17 12.90 -14.67 -9.92
N ILE A 18 11.78 -15.05 -9.31
CA ILE A 18 11.45 -14.68 -7.95
C ILE A 18 11.80 -15.85 -7.04
N LYS A 19 12.74 -15.62 -6.13
CA LYS A 19 13.09 -16.56 -5.06
C LYS A 19 12.29 -16.24 -3.82
N THR A 20 11.74 -17.26 -3.20
CA THR A 20 11.02 -17.15 -1.95
C THR A 20 11.26 -18.39 -1.09
N THR A 21 10.89 -18.34 0.18
CA THR A 21 10.88 -19.49 1.08
C THR A 21 9.43 -19.93 1.35
N ARG A 22 9.21 -21.12 1.94
CA ARG A 22 7.86 -21.54 2.30
C ARG A 22 7.28 -20.65 3.39
N SER A 23 8.12 -20.17 4.31
CA SER A 23 7.77 -19.25 5.40
C SER A 23 7.23 -17.89 4.91
N GLU A 24 7.60 -17.47 3.70
CA GLU A 24 7.16 -16.21 3.09
C GLU A 24 5.81 -16.33 2.34
N ILE A 25 5.32 -17.55 2.10
CA ILE A 25 4.07 -17.75 1.37
C ILE A 25 2.90 -17.70 2.35
N PRO A 26 1.79 -16.98 2.02
CA PRO A 26 0.61 -16.94 2.87
C PRO A 26 0.17 -18.35 3.31
N PRO A 27 0.03 -18.61 4.63
CA PRO A 27 -0.29 -19.94 5.15
C PRO A 27 -1.55 -20.55 4.52
N GLY A 28 -2.53 -19.72 4.17
CA GLY A 28 -3.77 -20.14 3.51
C GLY A 28 -3.58 -20.80 2.14
N LEU A 29 -2.45 -20.57 1.47
CA LEU A 29 -2.09 -21.23 0.21
C LEU A 29 -1.35 -22.56 0.43
N MET A 30 -0.78 -22.76 1.62
CA MET A 30 0.09 -23.90 1.95
C MET A 30 -0.60 -25.01 2.75
N THR A 31 -1.72 -24.74 3.42
CA THR A 31 -2.49 -25.81 4.10
C THR A 31 -2.99 -26.83 3.09
N ASP A 32 -3.42 -28.03 3.49
CA ASP A 32 -4.22 -28.92 2.62
C ASP A 32 -5.73 -28.72 2.86
N GLU A 33 -6.08 -28.03 3.94
CA GLU A 33 -7.45 -27.71 4.32
C GLU A 33 -8.13 -26.77 3.33
N ASP A 34 -9.39 -27.01 3.03
CA ASP A 34 -10.21 -26.20 2.14
C ASP A 34 -10.76 -24.96 2.88
N THR A 35 -9.84 -24.04 3.17
CA THR A 35 -10.16 -22.77 3.85
C THR A 35 -11.04 -21.88 2.96
N GLU A 36 -11.82 -20.98 3.56
CA GLU A 36 -12.60 -20.00 2.80
C GLU A 36 -11.74 -19.13 1.87
N PHE A 37 -10.49 -18.87 2.28
CA PHE A 37 -9.49 -18.20 1.44
C PHE A 37 -9.22 -18.98 0.16
N LYS A 38 -8.91 -20.29 0.24
CA LYS A 38 -8.69 -21.11 -0.95
C LYS A 38 -9.92 -21.26 -1.82
N LYS A 39 -11.10 -21.45 -1.23
CA LYS A 39 -12.36 -21.49 -2.00
C LYS A 39 -12.59 -20.18 -2.75
N ARG A 40 -12.17 -19.05 -2.18
CA ARG A 40 -12.24 -17.75 -2.84
C ARG A 40 -11.21 -17.66 -3.98
N THR A 41 -9.95 -18.03 -3.74
CA THR A 41 -8.89 -18.03 -4.77
C THR A 41 -9.27 -18.92 -5.96
N ARG A 42 -9.73 -20.15 -5.70
CA ARG A 42 -10.20 -21.05 -6.76
C ARG A 42 -11.35 -20.47 -7.57
N ARG A 43 -12.32 -19.82 -6.91
CA ARG A 43 -13.42 -19.13 -7.60
C ARG A 43 -12.92 -17.96 -8.46
N ILE A 44 -11.91 -17.23 -7.99
CA ILE A 44 -11.26 -16.16 -8.77
C ILE A 44 -10.60 -16.78 -10.02
N ASP A 45 -9.80 -17.82 -9.86
CA ASP A 45 -9.11 -18.50 -10.97
C ASP A 45 -10.10 -19.06 -12.00
N GLU A 46 -11.15 -19.76 -11.55
CA GLU A 46 -12.21 -20.29 -12.41
C GLU A 46 -12.95 -19.16 -13.15
N SER A 47 -13.26 -18.06 -12.47
CA SER A 47 -13.90 -16.89 -13.08
C SER A 47 -13.01 -16.20 -14.11
N GLU A 48 -11.71 -16.18 -13.83
CA GLU A 48 -10.70 -15.59 -14.67
C GLU A 48 -10.53 -16.41 -15.97
N VAL A 49 -10.49 -17.75 -15.87
CA VAL A 49 -10.46 -18.67 -17.03
C VAL A 49 -11.74 -18.59 -17.86
N ALA A 50 -12.90 -18.46 -17.22
CA ALA A 50 -14.19 -18.36 -17.91
C ALA A 50 -14.42 -16.99 -18.60
N SER A 51 -13.65 -15.97 -18.24
CA SER A 51 -13.79 -14.61 -18.77
C SER A 51 -13.16 -14.45 -20.16
N TYR A 52 -13.70 -13.51 -20.95
CA TYR A 52 -13.16 -13.18 -22.29
C TYR A 52 -11.72 -12.62 -22.26
N GLY A 53 -11.34 -12.05 -21.12
CA GLY A 53 -10.01 -11.54 -20.79
C GLY A 53 -10.05 -10.79 -19.46
N VAL A 54 -8.91 -10.21 -19.06
CA VAL A 54 -8.76 -9.48 -17.80
C VAL A 54 -8.40 -8.01 -18.05
N ILE A 55 -8.89 -7.13 -17.19
CA ILE A 55 -8.48 -5.74 -17.14
C ILE A 55 -7.54 -5.59 -15.95
N VAL A 56 -6.34 -5.10 -16.20
CA VAL A 56 -5.28 -4.94 -15.20
C VAL A 56 -5.03 -3.45 -15.03
N ASN A 57 -5.20 -2.95 -13.81
CA ASN A 57 -4.74 -1.60 -13.46
C ASN A 57 -3.21 -1.66 -13.37
N SER A 58 -2.51 -1.42 -14.46
CA SER A 58 -1.04 -1.29 -14.55
C SER A 58 -0.74 -0.51 -15.83
N PHE A 59 0.52 -0.32 -16.22
CA PHE A 59 0.90 0.24 -17.52
C PHE A 59 2.09 -0.51 -18.12
N TYR A 60 2.19 -0.53 -19.45
CA TYR A 60 3.12 -1.41 -20.16
C TYR A 60 4.58 -1.19 -19.77
N ASP A 61 4.99 0.07 -19.61
CA ASP A 61 6.38 0.41 -19.27
C ASP A 61 6.78 -0.02 -17.84
N LEU A 62 5.80 -0.33 -16.97
CA LEU A 62 6.07 -0.84 -15.62
C LEU A 62 6.36 -2.34 -15.62
N GLU A 63 5.60 -3.12 -16.41
CA GLU A 63 5.63 -4.59 -16.37
C GLU A 63 5.50 -5.22 -17.78
N PRO A 64 6.41 -4.92 -18.71
CA PRO A 64 6.29 -5.38 -20.10
C PRO A 64 6.34 -6.92 -20.22
N GLU A 65 7.08 -7.60 -19.34
CA GLU A 65 7.18 -9.05 -19.30
C GLU A 65 5.91 -9.71 -18.77
N CYS A 66 5.25 -9.11 -17.76
CA CYS A 66 3.95 -9.59 -17.28
C CYS A 66 2.88 -9.48 -18.38
N ALA A 67 2.87 -8.34 -19.10
CA ALA A 67 2.00 -8.15 -20.26
C ALA A 67 2.21 -9.24 -21.33
N HIS A 68 3.48 -9.59 -21.56
CA HIS A 68 3.86 -10.61 -22.50
C HIS A 68 3.47 -12.02 -22.06
N PHE A 69 3.67 -12.31 -20.78
CA PHE A 69 3.35 -13.59 -20.15
C PHE A 69 1.86 -13.93 -20.29
N TYR A 70 0.97 -12.99 -20.00
CA TYR A 70 -0.48 -13.17 -20.20
C TYR A 70 -0.83 -13.57 -21.64
N ARG A 71 -0.18 -12.93 -22.62
CA ARG A 71 -0.47 -13.17 -24.03
C ARG A 71 0.15 -14.48 -24.55
N LYS A 72 1.41 -14.78 -24.20
CA LYS A 72 2.16 -15.92 -24.76
C LYS A 72 1.95 -17.21 -24.00
N GLU A 73 2.11 -17.16 -22.69
CA GLU A 73 2.10 -18.35 -21.84
C GLU A 73 0.67 -18.71 -21.43
N LEU A 74 -0.07 -17.74 -20.90
CA LEU A 74 -1.46 -17.97 -20.50
C LEU A 74 -2.42 -18.00 -21.70
N LYS A 75 -2.00 -17.54 -22.89
CA LYS A 75 -2.81 -17.42 -24.11
C LYS A 75 -4.12 -16.67 -23.87
N ARG A 76 -4.09 -15.66 -23.01
CA ARG A 76 -5.27 -14.89 -22.57
C ARG A 76 -5.14 -13.42 -22.95
N ARG A 77 -6.30 -12.78 -23.11
CA ARG A 77 -6.36 -11.35 -23.37
C ARG A 77 -6.23 -10.61 -22.04
N ALA A 78 -5.24 -9.74 -21.94
CA ALA A 78 -5.09 -8.82 -20.83
C ALA A 78 -5.04 -7.39 -21.39
N TRP A 79 -5.92 -6.52 -20.90
CA TRP A 79 -5.88 -5.09 -21.18
C TRP A 79 -5.29 -4.37 -19.98
N ILE A 80 -4.11 -3.82 -20.20
CA ILE A 80 -3.40 -3.05 -19.19
C ILE A 80 -3.88 -1.61 -19.31
N ILE A 81 -4.75 -1.20 -18.38
CA ILE A 81 -5.45 0.08 -18.39
C ILE A 81 -5.23 0.78 -17.05
N GLY A 82 -4.07 1.43 -16.93
CA GLY A 82 -3.73 2.18 -15.74
C GLY A 82 -2.62 3.20 -16.01
N PRO A 83 -2.20 3.94 -14.98
CA PRO A 83 -2.76 3.95 -13.63
C PRO A 83 -4.18 4.56 -13.59
N VAL A 84 -5.17 3.83 -13.07
CA VAL A 84 -6.57 4.30 -13.06
C VAL A 84 -6.78 5.51 -12.15
N SER A 85 -5.86 5.79 -11.24
CA SER A 85 -5.86 7.00 -10.39
C SER A 85 -5.75 8.30 -11.19
N LEU A 86 -5.17 8.27 -12.39
CA LEU A 86 -4.99 9.45 -13.24
C LEU A 86 -6.30 10.00 -13.82
N CYS A 87 -7.43 9.28 -13.65
CA CYS A 87 -8.74 9.83 -14.00
C CYS A 87 -9.21 10.90 -12.98
N ASN A 88 -8.68 10.90 -11.75
CA ASN A 88 -8.96 11.92 -10.74
C ASN A 88 -8.14 13.17 -11.05
N ARG A 89 -8.78 14.22 -11.60
CA ARG A 89 -8.06 15.41 -12.10
C ARG A 89 -8.15 16.60 -11.15
N SER A 90 -9.34 16.88 -10.61
CA SER A 90 -9.54 18.00 -9.71
C SER A 90 -9.09 17.67 -8.28
N ILE A 91 -8.88 18.71 -7.46
CA ILE A 91 -8.58 18.53 -6.03
C ILE A 91 -9.71 17.75 -5.34
N GLU A 92 -10.96 18.06 -5.69
CA GLU A 92 -12.14 17.39 -5.16
C GLU A 92 -12.17 15.89 -5.53
N ASP A 93 -11.87 15.55 -6.80
CA ASP A 93 -11.81 14.16 -7.24
C ASP A 93 -10.75 13.35 -6.49
N LYS A 94 -9.61 13.98 -6.21
CA LYS A 94 -8.46 13.37 -5.55
C LYS A 94 -8.70 13.24 -4.03
N GLY A 95 -9.28 14.26 -3.41
CA GLY A 95 -9.63 14.26 -1.99
C GLY A 95 -10.68 13.22 -1.63
N LYS A 96 -11.66 13.01 -2.54
CA LYS A 96 -12.75 12.04 -2.39
C LYS A 96 -12.43 10.64 -2.90
N ARG A 97 -11.21 10.39 -3.40
CA ARG A 97 -10.84 9.07 -3.91
C ARG A 97 -10.79 8.06 -2.76
N GLY A 98 -11.69 7.08 -2.81
CA GLY A 98 -11.86 6.08 -1.76
C GLY A 98 -13.01 6.45 -0.82
N HIS A 99 -12.73 6.51 0.49
CA HIS A 99 -13.69 6.98 1.49
C HIS A 99 -13.53 8.48 1.73
N GLN A 100 -14.51 9.08 2.41
CA GLN A 100 -14.41 10.46 2.85
C GLN A 100 -13.21 10.64 3.80
N ALA A 101 -12.36 11.61 3.49
CA ALA A 101 -11.20 11.94 4.30
C ALA A 101 -11.61 12.26 5.75
N SER A 102 -10.80 11.81 6.71
CA SER A 102 -11.00 12.07 8.14
C SER A 102 -10.34 13.36 8.62
N ILE A 103 -9.75 14.10 7.68
CA ILE A 103 -9.25 15.46 7.83
C ILE A 103 -9.82 16.28 6.67
N ASP A 104 -10.02 17.57 6.89
CA ASP A 104 -10.35 18.49 5.80
C ASP A 104 -9.19 18.56 4.80
N GLU A 105 -9.50 18.47 3.50
CA GLU A 105 -8.46 18.43 2.46
C GLU A 105 -7.67 19.75 2.42
N HIS A 106 -8.32 20.88 2.73
CA HIS A 106 -7.67 22.18 2.78
C HIS A 106 -6.74 22.29 3.99
N GLU A 107 -7.13 21.78 5.15
CA GLU A 107 -6.25 21.73 6.33
C GLU A 107 -4.99 20.88 6.07
N CYS A 108 -5.16 19.69 5.45
CA CYS A 108 -4.03 18.83 5.09
C CYS A 108 -3.07 19.53 4.11
N LEU A 109 -3.62 20.18 3.08
CA LEU A 109 -2.83 20.95 2.10
C LEU A 109 -2.17 22.17 2.73
N GLN A 110 -2.85 22.91 3.62
CA GLN A 110 -2.25 24.04 4.34
C GLN A 110 -1.04 23.60 5.16
N TRP A 111 -1.16 22.46 5.86
CA TRP A 111 -0.03 21.90 6.60
C TRP A 111 1.13 21.55 5.67
N LEU A 112 0.87 20.87 4.55
CA LEU A 112 1.88 20.52 3.56
C LEU A 112 2.55 21.76 2.92
N ASN A 113 1.78 22.80 2.61
CA ASN A 113 2.28 24.07 2.08
C ASN A 113 3.21 24.81 3.04
N SER A 114 3.15 24.52 4.34
CA SER A 114 4.08 25.09 5.33
C SER A 114 5.46 24.40 5.33
N LYS A 115 5.62 23.31 4.58
CA LYS A 115 6.81 22.46 4.59
C LYS A 115 7.74 22.77 3.42
N ARG A 116 8.99 22.38 3.56
CA ARG A 116 9.96 22.49 2.47
C ARG A 116 9.69 21.37 1.44
N PRO A 117 10.03 21.59 0.16
CA PRO A 117 9.97 20.54 -0.84
C PRO A 117 10.78 19.30 -0.41
N ASN A 118 10.26 18.11 -0.69
CA ASN A 118 10.87 16.82 -0.37
C ASN A 118 11.29 16.63 1.11
N SER A 119 10.57 17.23 2.06
CA SER A 119 10.90 17.16 3.49
C SER A 119 9.91 16.38 4.35
N VAL A 120 8.81 15.89 3.76
CA VAL A 120 7.76 15.17 4.48
C VAL A 120 7.81 13.68 4.13
N VAL A 121 7.65 12.83 5.14
CA VAL A 121 7.44 11.39 4.98
C VAL A 121 5.94 11.10 5.15
N TYR A 122 5.33 10.45 4.17
CA TYR A 122 3.96 9.94 4.29
C TYR A 122 4.01 8.47 4.72
N ILE A 123 3.20 8.09 5.69
CA ILE A 123 3.11 6.72 6.21
C ILE A 123 1.66 6.27 6.14
N CYS A 124 1.39 5.26 5.32
CA CYS A 124 0.06 4.67 5.19
C CYS A 124 0.16 3.20 4.78
N PHE A 125 -0.44 2.33 5.59
CA PHE A 125 -0.45 0.89 5.36
C PHE A 125 -1.76 0.39 4.73
N GLY A 126 -2.47 1.29 4.04
CA GLY A 126 -3.67 0.95 3.27
C GLY A 126 -4.92 0.66 4.10
N SER A 127 -5.93 0.13 3.42
CA SER A 127 -7.29 0.02 3.94
C SER A 127 -7.62 -1.29 4.65
N THR A 128 -6.65 -2.18 4.79
CA THR A 128 -6.86 -3.58 5.22
C THR A 128 -5.89 -4.04 6.29
N VAL A 129 -4.70 -3.44 6.36
CA VAL A 129 -3.71 -3.76 7.38
C VAL A 129 -4.18 -3.26 8.73
N HIS A 130 -4.04 -4.09 9.76
CA HIS A 130 -4.21 -3.69 11.15
C HIS A 130 -2.91 -3.92 11.92
N PHE A 131 -2.58 -2.99 12.81
CA PHE A 131 -1.42 -3.14 13.71
C PHE A 131 -1.89 -3.34 15.15
N ILE A 132 -1.12 -4.13 15.90
CA ILE A 132 -1.28 -4.19 17.34
C ILE A 132 -0.72 -2.90 17.98
N PRO A 133 -1.23 -2.49 19.17
CA PRO A 133 -0.82 -1.23 19.80
C PRO A 133 0.70 -1.09 20.01
N SER A 134 1.40 -2.18 20.32
CA SER A 134 2.86 -2.14 20.49
C SER A 134 3.61 -1.83 19.20
N GLN A 135 3.15 -2.32 18.04
CA GLN A 135 3.77 -1.97 16.76
C GLN A 135 3.54 -0.50 16.41
N LEU A 136 2.34 0.02 16.65
CA LEU A 136 2.07 1.45 16.49
C LEU A 136 2.95 2.31 17.42
N HIS A 137 3.16 1.85 18.65
CA HIS A 137 4.04 2.51 19.61
C HIS A 137 5.48 2.62 19.10
N GLU A 138 6.03 1.51 18.57
CA GLU A 138 7.37 1.50 17.97
C GLU A 138 7.45 2.40 16.72
N ILE A 139 6.41 2.42 15.88
CA ILE A 139 6.34 3.35 14.74
C ILE A 139 6.38 4.80 15.22
N ALA A 140 5.62 5.14 16.26
CA ALA A 140 5.64 6.48 16.83
C ALA A 140 7.05 6.87 17.33
N LEU A 141 7.70 5.99 18.11
CA LEU A 141 9.07 6.22 18.58
C LEU A 141 10.05 6.41 17.41
N ALA A 142 9.93 5.61 16.35
CA ALA A 142 10.76 5.73 15.16
C ALA A 142 10.53 7.06 14.42
N LEU A 143 9.28 7.52 14.30
CA LEU A 143 8.95 8.81 13.69
C LEU A 143 9.57 9.97 14.49
N GLU A 144 9.42 9.97 15.81
CA GLU A 144 10.02 10.98 16.68
C GLU A 144 11.56 10.97 16.58
N ALA A 145 12.18 9.79 16.62
CA ALA A 145 13.64 9.66 16.50
C ALA A 145 14.18 10.06 15.13
N SER A 146 13.39 9.92 14.06
CA SER A 146 13.79 10.29 12.69
C SER A 146 14.03 11.79 12.50
N GLY A 147 13.36 12.62 13.32
CA GLY A 147 13.37 14.07 13.21
C GLY A 147 12.77 14.63 11.91
N GLN A 148 12.16 13.78 11.07
CA GLN A 148 11.51 14.20 9.82
C GLN A 148 10.10 14.74 10.09
N ASP A 149 9.65 15.65 9.23
CA ASP A 149 8.24 16.00 9.20
C ASP A 149 7.45 14.83 8.61
N PHE A 150 6.25 14.54 9.11
CA PHE A 150 5.50 13.37 8.67
C PHE A 150 4.00 13.58 8.62
N ILE A 151 3.35 12.82 7.73
CA ILE A 151 1.92 12.54 7.78
C ILE A 151 1.76 11.04 8.04
N TRP A 152 1.10 10.67 9.12
CA TRP A 152 0.86 9.28 9.47
C TRP A 152 -0.63 8.96 9.53
N VAL A 153 -1.06 8.03 8.68
CA VAL A 153 -2.43 7.55 8.64
C VAL A 153 -2.58 6.31 9.52
N VAL A 154 -3.46 6.42 10.51
CA VAL A 154 -3.77 5.33 11.45
C VAL A 154 -5.25 5.01 11.34
N ARG A 155 -5.61 3.73 11.26
CA ARG A 155 -7.02 3.32 11.18
C ARG A 155 -7.76 3.70 12.46
N LYS A 156 -9.01 4.13 12.32
CA LYS A 156 -9.86 4.50 13.49
C LYS A 156 -9.97 3.35 14.49
N ASP A 157 -10.15 2.13 14.00
CA ASP A 157 -10.30 0.94 14.84
C ASP A 157 -9.02 0.60 15.61
N ASP A 158 -7.85 0.91 15.07
CA ASP A 158 -6.59 0.65 15.77
C ASP A 158 -6.32 1.74 16.81
N ALA A 159 -6.62 2.99 16.45
CA ALA A 159 -6.50 4.13 17.36
C ALA A 159 -7.51 4.11 18.52
N SER A 160 -8.66 3.45 18.36
CA SER A 160 -9.73 3.39 19.38
C SER A 160 -9.59 2.23 20.37
N LYS A 161 -8.71 1.26 20.10
CA LYS A 161 -8.54 0.06 20.96
C LYS A 161 -7.93 0.36 22.32
N THR A 162 -7.10 1.40 22.43
CA THR A 162 -6.41 1.78 23.66
C THR A 162 -5.79 3.17 23.50
N ASP A 163 -5.61 3.93 24.57
CA ASP A 163 -4.85 5.19 24.53
C ASP A 163 -3.33 4.96 24.54
N GLN A 164 -2.87 3.70 24.66
CA GLN A 164 -1.46 3.35 24.89
C GLN A 164 -0.63 3.14 23.61
N TRP A 165 -1.22 3.25 22.41
CA TRP A 165 -0.47 3.04 21.17
C TRP A 165 0.46 4.22 20.82
N LEU A 166 0.30 5.37 21.47
CA LEU A 166 1.23 6.49 21.37
C LEU A 166 2.07 6.62 22.66
N PRO A 167 3.35 6.98 22.56
CA PRO A 167 4.12 7.44 23.71
C PRO A 167 3.44 8.63 24.40
N GLN A 168 3.50 8.67 25.73
CA GLN A 168 2.94 9.79 26.48
C GLN A 168 3.52 11.12 26.00
N GLY A 169 2.67 12.10 25.70
CA GLY A 169 3.08 13.43 25.25
C GLY A 169 3.53 13.52 23.78
N PHE A 170 3.32 12.46 22.98
CA PHE A 170 3.83 12.38 21.61
C PHE A 170 3.28 13.48 20.70
N GLU A 171 1.96 13.71 20.73
CA GLU A 171 1.33 14.70 19.85
C GLU A 171 1.77 16.12 20.19
N GLU A 172 1.95 16.44 21.47
CA GLU A 172 2.47 17.74 21.90
C GLU A 172 3.91 17.94 21.44
N ARG A 173 4.77 16.92 21.56
CA ARG A 173 6.16 16.99 21.08
C ARG A 173 6.25 17.11 19.56
N MET A 174 5.35 16.44 18.84
CA MET A 174 5.29 16.45 17.38
C MET A 174 4.47 17.60 16.81
N GLN A 175 3.97 18.52 17.64
CA GLN A 175 3.18 19.66 17.18
C GLN A 175 3.96 20.47 16.13
N GLY A 176 3.33 20.67 14.97
CA GLY A 176 3.94 21.38 13.84
C GLY A 176 4.96 20.55 13.04
N LYS A 177 5.35 19.35 13.48
CA LYS A 177 6.23 18.42 12.74
C LYS A 177 5.51 17.19 12.18
N GLY A 178 4.54 16.69 12.93
CA GLY A 178 3.73 15.53 12.56
C GLY A 178 2.26 15.89 12.38
N LEU A 179 1.61 15.24 11.43
CA LEU A 179 0.16 15.24 11.25
C LEU A 179 -0.35 13.80 11.28
N ILE A 180 -1.15 13.46 12.31
CA ILE A 180 -1.76 12.12 12.43
C ILE A 180 -3.19 12.17 11.91
N ILE A 181 -3.48 11.40 10.85
CA ILE A 181 -4.82 11.27 10.29
C ILE A 181 -5.43 9.95 10.79
N ARG A 182 -6.44 10.05 11.66
CA ARG A 182 -7.16 8.89 12.20
C ARG A 182 -8.33 8.50 11.29
N GLY A 183 -8.10 7.59 10.35
CA GLY A 183 -9.09 7.08 9.41
C GLY A 183 -8.62 7.10 7.97
N TRP A 184 -9.31 7.84 7.12
CA TRP A 184 -9.00 7.94 5.70
C TRP A 184 -8.25 9.24 5.38
N ALA A 185 -7.26 9.17 4.50
CA ALA A 185 -6.47 10.33 4.07
C ALA A 185 -6.73 10.62 2.59
N PRO A 186 -6.61 11.89 2.16
CA PRO A 186 -6.67 12.26 0.75
C PRO A 186 -5.36 11.87 0.05
N GLN A 187 -5.12 10.56 -0.10
CA GLN A 187 -3.80 10.00 -0.45
C GLN A 187 -3.23 10.56 -1.75
N VAL A 188 -4.03 10.67 -2.81
CA VAL A 188 -3.53 11.20 -4.10
C VAL A 188 -3.12 12.67 -3.97
N LEU A 189 -3.83 13.47 -3.17
CA LEU A 189 -3.43 14.86 -2.91
C LEU A 189 -2.09 14.94 -2.15
N ILE A 190 -1.90 14.05 -1.17
CA ILE A 190 -0.65 14.00 -0.40
C ILE A 190 0.50 13.56 -1.30
N LEU A 191 0.30 12.51 -2.10
CA LEU A 191 1.33 11.93 -2.96
C LEU A 191 1.82 12.91 -4.04
N GLU A 192 0.94 13.73 -4.59
CA GLU A 192 1.29 14.70 -5.63
C GLU A 192 1.83 16.04 -5.08
N HIS A 193 1.91 16.22 -3.77
CA HIS A 193 2.36 17.47 -3.16
C HIS A 193 3.90 17.58 -3.15
N GLU A 194 4.45 18.73 -3.52
CA GLU A 194 5.91 18.95 -3.64
C GLU A 194 6.70 18.76 -2.34
N ALA A 195 6.05 18.97 -1.20
CA ALA A 195 6.63 18.75 0.12
C ALA A 195 6.93 17.28 0.40
N LEU A 196 6.28 16.34 -0.29
CA LEU A 196 6.46 14.92 -0.05
C LEU A 196 7.80 14.43 -0.59
N GLY A 197 8.61 13.83 0.29
CA GLY A 197 9.91 13.27 -0.05
C GLY A 197 9.96 11.73 -0.08
N ALA A 198 9.08 11.05 0.67
CA ALA A 198 9.04 9.59 0.70
C ALA A 198 7.68 9.05 1.16
N PHE A 199 7.36 7.81 0.76
CA PHE A 199 6.15 7.10 1.15
C PHE A 199 6.48 5.74 1.78
N VAL A 200 6.18 5.56 3.07
CA VAL A 200 6.20 4.28 3.76
C VAL A 200 4.87 3.57 3.51
N THR A 201 4.93 2.41 2.85
CA THR A 201 3.73 1.72 2.35
C THR A 201 3.79 0.22 2.52
N HIS A 202 2.61 -0.37 2.74
CA HIS A 202 2.43 -1.83 2.69
C HIS A 202 2.46 -2.42 1.27
N CYS A 203 2.68 -1.60 0.25
CA CYS A 203 2.78 -1.99 -1.16
C CYS A 203 1.48 -2.53 -1.78
N GLY A 204 0.32 -2.21 -1.21
CA GLY A 204 -0.97 -2.46 -1.87
C GLY A 204 -1.01 -1.82 -3.26
N TRP A 205 -1.52 -2.57 -4.24
CA TRP A 205 -1.31 -2.27 -5.66
C TRP A 205 -1.76 -0.87 -6.11
N ASN A 206 -2.90 -0.39 -5.60
CA ASN A 206 -3.36 0.97 -5.89
C ASN A 206 -2.40 2.04 -5.34
N SER A 207 -1.95 1.89 -4.09
CA SER A 207 -1.02 2.83 -3.47
C SER A 207 0.35 2.82 -4.16
N THR A 208 0.82 1.66 -4.61
CA THR A 208 2.04 1.50 -5.39
C THR A 208 1.95 2.28 -6.71
N LEU A 209 0.87 2.11 -7.47
CA LEU A 209 0.68 2.82 -8.74
C LEU A 209 0.50 4.32 -8.56
N GLU A 210 -0.22 4.75 -7.52
CA GLU A 210 -0.38 6.17 -7.18
C GLU A 210 0.98 6.82 -6.87
N ALA A 211 1.83 6.15 -6.08
CA ALA A 211 3.16 6.65 -5.74
C ALA A 211 4.11 6.70 -6.95
N ILE A 212 4.10 5.65 -7.79
CA ILE A 212 4.86 5.62 -9.05
C ILE A 212 4.42 6.76 -9.97
N SER A 213 3.11 6.98 -10.10
CA SER A 213 2.56 8.05 -10.94
C SER A 213 2.97 9.44 -10.46
N ALA A 214 3.09 9.62 -9.14
CA ALA A 214 3.53 10.87 -8.53
C ALA A 214 5.06 11.02 -8.48
N GLY A 215 5.84 9.99 -8.85
CA GLY A 215 7.30 10.02 -8.79
C GLY A 215 7.88 9.98 -7.39
N VAL A 216 7.15 9.40 -6.42
CA VAL A 216 7.52 9.41 -4.99
C VAL A 216 8.33 8.16 -4.63
N PRO A 217 9.53 8.30 -4.04
CA PRO A 217 10.29 7.16 -3.50
C PRO A 217 9.51 6.42 -2.41
N MET A 218 9.52 5.08 -2.46
CA MET A 218 8.82 4.24 -1.48
C MET A 218 9.77 3.50 -0.53
N VAL A 219 9.43 3.51 0.75
CA VAL A 219 9.96 2.58 1.75
C VAL A 219 8.95 1.45 1.90
N THR A 220 9.30 0.28 1.40
CA THR A 220 8.38 -0.86 1.29
C THR A 220 8.36 -1.68 2.57
N TRP A 221 7.18 -1.85 3.15
CA TRP A 221 6.95 -2.75 4.29
C TRP A 221 5.72 -3.63 3.99
N PRO A 222 5.83 -4.61 3.08
CA PRO A 222 4.73 -5.50 2.75
C PRO A 222 4.31 -6.32 3.97
N ILE A 223 3.00 -6.52 4.13
CA ILE A 223 2.42 -7.17 5.34
C ILE A 223 1.63 -8.42 4.99
N PHE A 224 0.84 -8.40 3.92
CA PHE A 224 0.09 -9.55 3.46
C PHE A 224 -0.18 -9.46 1.95
N ALA A 225 -0.58 -10.58 1.35
CA ALA A 225 -1.06 -10.71 -0.02
C ALA A 225 -2.30 -11.61 -0.07
#